data_AF-A0A426CHG5-F1
#
_entry.id   AF-A0A426CHG5-F1
#
_cell.length_a   1.000
_cell.length_b   1.000
_cell.length_c   1.000
_cell.angle_alpha   90.00
_cell.angle_beta   90.00
_cell.angle_gamma   90.00
#
_symmetry.space_group_name_H-M   'P 1'
#
loop_
_entity.id
_entity.type
_entity.pdbx_description
1 polymer ?
#
loop_
_entity_poly.entity_id
_entity_poly.type
_entity_poly.pdbx_seq_one_letter_code
_entity_poly.pdbx_strand_id
1 'polypeptide(L)'
;MLDPPPFAKSKSALPGALRGYKEINLRALQRLAPGGVLATYTCSHHMQDADLRGVIAAAAVDARRDVRILECCHQPADHPVLVTMPESEYLRGFIVRAE
;
A
#
# COMPACT_ATOMS: atom_id res chain seq x y z
N MET A 1 3.80 -6.77 8.64
CA MET A 1 4.48 -6.15 7.48
C MET A 1 4.00 -6.84 6.22
N LEU A 2 3.62 -6.08 5.20
CA LEU A 2 3.22 -6.58 3.89
C LEU A 2 4.11 -5.94 2.83
N ASP A 3 5.01 -6.75 2.27
CA ASP A 3 5.88 -6.36 1.15
C ASP A 3 5.76 -7.40 0.03
N PRO A 4 4.64 -7.39 -0.71
CA PRO A 4 4.38 -8.38 -1.74
C PRO A 4 5.19 -8.09 -3.03
N PRO A 5 5.40 -9.10 -3.88
CA PRO A 5 5.86 -8.87 -5.25
C PRO A 5 4.86 -7.99 -6.02
N PRO A 6 5.28 -7.36 -7.14
CA PRO A 6 4.41 -6.45 -7.87
C PRO A 6 3.23 -7.21 -8.49
N PHE A 7 2.02 -6.95 -7.98
CA PHE A 7 0.79 -7.54 -8.53
C PHE A 7 0.39 -6.89 -9.86
N ALA A 8 0.68 -5.60 -10.05
CA ALA A 8 0.43 -4.88 -11.30
C ALA A 8 1.71 -4.85 -12.16
N LYS A 9 1.87 -5.84 -13.04
CA LYS A 9 2.99 -5.87 -14.01
C LYS A 9 2.74 -5.00 -15.26
N SER A 10 1.50 -4.55 -15.44
CA SER A 10 1.07 -3.68 -16.53
C SER A 10 -0.06 -2.78 -16.06
N LYS A 11 -0.30 -1.67 -16.76
CA LYS A 11 -1.47 -0.80 -16.51
C LYS A 11 -2.80 -1.55 -16.63
N SER A 12 -2.91 -2.49 -17.57
CA SER A 12 -4.11 -3.32 -17.75
C SER A 12 -4.36 -4.29 -16.59
N ALA A 13 -3.31 -4.69 -15.86
CA ALA A 13 -3.41 -5.55 -14.69
C ALA A 13 -3.78 -4.81 -13.40
N LEU A 14 -3.73 -3.47 -13.39
CA LEU A 14 -3.96 -2.65 -12.20
C LEU A 14 -5.29 -2.96 -11.48
N PRO A 15 -6.46 -3.04 -12.16
CA PRO A 15 -7.72 -3.34 -11.47
C PRO A 15 -7.70 -4.70 -10.76
N GLY A 16 -7.02 -5.69 -11.35
CA GLY A 16 -6.82 -7.01 -10.73
C GLY A 16 -5.89 -6.93 -9.51
N ALA A 17 -4.78 -6.20 -9.65
CA ALA A 17 -3.82 -5.99 -8.58
C ALA A 17 -4.43 -5.29 -7.36
N LEU A 18 -5.25 -4.26 -7.57
CA LEU A 18 -5.93 -3.53 -6.49
C LEU A 18 -6.80 -4.46 -5.63
N ARG A 19 -7.47 -5.45 -6.25
CA ARG A 19 -8.25 -6.47 -5.51
C ARG A 19 -7.34 -7.34 -4.66
N GLY A 20 -6.21 -7.78 -5.19
CA GLY A 20 -5.21 -8.57 -4.45
C GLY A 20 -4.63 -7.79 -3.26
N TYR A 21 -4.27 -6.52 -3.49
CA TYR A 21 -3.78 -5.63 -2.44
C TYR A 21 -4.85 -5.37 -1.36
N LYS A 22 -6.12 -5.18 -1.74
CA LYS A 22 -7.22 -5.05 -0.79
C LYS A 22 -7.35 -6.31 0.08
N GLU A 23 -7.36 -7.49 -0.53
CA GLU A 23 -7.53 -8.74 0.20
C GLU A 23 -6.40 -8.96 1.22
N ILE A 24 -5.14 -8.78 0.82
CA ILE A 24 -4.01 -8.98 1.75
C ILE A 24 -4.01 -7.94 2.89
N ASN A 25 -4.36 -6.68 2.62
CA ASN A 25 -4.49 -5.65 3.66
C ASN A 25 -5.66 -5.94 4.61
N LEU A 26 -6.81 -6.37 4.10
CA LEU A 26 -7.97 -6.77 4.91
C LEU A 26 -7.60 -7.89 5.89
N ARG A 27 -6.97 -8.95 5.37
CA ARG A 27 -6.54 -10.09 6.20
C ARG A 27 -5.51 -9.72 7.24
N ALA A 28 -4.65 -8.74 6.95
CA ALA A 28 -3.70 -8.22 7.93
C ALA A 28 -4.40 -7.42 9.02
N LEU A 29 -5.28 -6.49 8.66
CA LEU A 29 -6.04 -5.66 9.62
C LEU A 29 -6.92 -6.49 10.56
N GLN A 30 -7.54 -7.57 10.04
CA GLN A 30 -8.32 -8.52 10.85
C GLN A 30 -7.47 -9.29 11.88
N ARG A 31 -6.18 -9.48 11.62
CA ARG A 31 -5.28 -10.24 12.49
C ARG A 31 -4.55 -9.37 13.53
N LEU A 32 -4.56 -8.05 13.37
CA LEU A 32 -3.90 -7.15 14.31
C LEU A 32 -4.66 -7.12 15.65
N ALA A 33 -3.93 -7.03 16.75
CA ALA A 33 -4.51 -6.64 18.03
C ALA A 33 -4.95 -5.16 17.97
N PRO A 34 -5.87 -4.71 18.84
CA PRO A 34 -6.16 -3.28 19.04
C PRO A 34 -4.88 -2.48 19.31
N GLY A 35 -4.73 -1.34 18.63
CA GLY A 35 -3.52 -0.52 18.65
C GLY A 35 -2.35 -1.09 17.83
N GLY A 36 -2.55 -2.19 17.10
CA GLY A 36 -1.53 -2.84 16.29
C GLY A 36 -1.09 -2.01 15.08
N VAL A 37 0.15 -2.21 14.64
CA VAL A 37 0.75 -1.46 13.52
C VAL A 37 0.91 -2.36 12.29
N LEU A 38 0.52 -1.84 11.14
CA LEU A 38 0.68 -2.45 9.83
C LEU A 38 1.56 -1.54 8.95
N ALA A 39 2.71 -2.06 8.55
CA ALA A 39 3.49 -1.50 7.44
C ALA A 39 3.11 -2.25 6.15
N THR A 40 2.68 -1.53 5.11
CA THR A 40 2.19 -2.07 3.84
C THR A 40 2.79 -1.31 2.67
N TYR A 41 3.29 -2.05 1.67
CA TYR A 41 4.09 -1.51 0.57
C TYR A 41 3.60 -2.03 -0.80
N THR A 42 3.97 -1.30 -1.84
CA THR A 42 3.88 -1.71 -3.25
C THR A 42 5.15 -1.27 -3.98
N CYS A 43 5.69 -2.14 -4.81
CA CYS A 43 6.84 -1.87 -5.69
C CYS A 43 6.43 -1.71 -7.17
N SER A 44 5.16 -1.41 -7.43
CA SER A 44 4.62 -1.24 -8.77
C SER A 44 4.44 0.24 -9.10
N HIS A 45 5.21 0.76 -10.08
CA HIS A 45 5.04 2.11 -10.61
C HIS A 45 3.64 2.41 -11.19
N HIS A 46 2.87 1.37 -11.56
CA HIS A 46 1.48 1.55 -11.99
C HIS A 46 0.50 1.87 -10.86
N MET A 47 0.92 1.73 -9.61
CA MET A 47 0.08 1.96 -8.44
C MET A 47 0.56 3.24 -7.75
N GLN A 48 -0.33 4.22 -7.64
CA GLN A 48 -0.03 5.53 -7.07
C GLN A 48 -0.36 5.56 -5.58
N ASP A 49 0.08 6.61 -4.87
CA ASP A 49 -0.21 6.80 -3.45
C ASP A 49 -1.72 6.78 -3.15
N ALA A 50 -2.52 7.41 -4.03
CA ALA A 50 -3.97 7.45 -3.92
C ALA A 50 -4.60 6.04 -4.01
N ASP A 51 -4.06 5.17 -4.87
CA ASP A 51 -4.54 3.80 -5.02
C ASP A 51 -4.28 2.98 -3.74
N LEU A 52 -3.06 3.06 -3.19
CA LEU A 52 -2.72 2.34 -1.97
C LEU A 52 -3.51 2.87 -0.76
N ARG A 53 -3.71 4.18 -0.65
CA ARG A 53 -4.59 4.78 0.36
C ARG A 53 -6.03 4.28 0.22
N GLY A 54 -6.56 4.23 -1.00
CA GLY A 54 -7.88 3.70 -1.29
C GLY A 54 -8.03 2.22 -0.92
N VAL A 55 -7.00 1.41 -1.21
CA VAL A 55 -6.91 0.00 -0.79
C VAL A 55 -6.97 -0.14 0.73
N ILE A 56 -6.16 0.64 1.46
CA ILE A 56 -6.13 0.60 2.93
C ILE A 56 -7.48 1.02 3.49
N ALA A 57 -8.08 2.10 2.97
CA ALA A 57 -9.39 2.58 3.40
C ALA A 57 -10.50 1.53 3.16
N ALA A 58 -10.55 0.92 1.97
CA ALA A 58 -11.52 -0.12 1.66
C ALA A 58 -11.32 -1.36 2.54
N ALA A 59 -10.08 -1.76 2.79
CA ALA A 59 -9.76 -2.88 3.68
C ALA A 59 -10.15 -2.58 5.14
N ALA A 60 -9.98 -1.34 5.61
CA ALA A 60 -10.34 -0.91 6.95
C ALA A 60 -11.85 -0.90 7.19
N VAL A 61 -12.63 -0.40 6.23
CA VAL A 61 -14.10 -0.45 6.27
C VAL A 61 -14.58 -1.90 6.40
N ASP A 62 -14.05 -2.80 5.57
CA ASP A 62 -14.41 -4.22 5.61
C ASP A 62 -13.93 -4.92 6.89
N ALA A 63 -12.78 -4.51 7.44
CA ALA A 63 -12.26 -5.00 8.71
C ALA A 63 -13.00 -4.42 9.93
N ARG A 64 -13.83 -3.39 9.74
CA ARG A 64 -14.50 -2.60 10.79
C ARG A 64 -13.51 -2.03 11.81
N ARG A 65 -12.41 -1.45 11.31
CA ARG A 65 -11.37 -0.83 12.16
C ARG A 65 -11.08 0.59 11.70
N ASP A 66 -10.85 1.45 12.67
CA ASP A 66 -10.29 2.77 12.38
C ASP A 66 -8.78 2.63 12.17
N VAL A 67 -8.27 3.25 11.12
CA VAL A 67 -6.84 3.27 10.81
C VAL A 67 -6.33 4.68 10.70
N ARG A 68 -5.15 4.91 11.28
CA ARG A 68 -4.43 6.19 11.24
C ARG A 68 -3.10 6.00 10.55
N ILE A 69 -2.78 6.88 9.61
CA ILE A 69 -1.45 6.90 8.99
C ILE A 69 -0.46 7.49 10.01
N LEU A 70 0.59 6.73 10.30
CA LEU A 70 1.71 7.18 11.12
C LEU A 70 2.84 7.72 10.25
N GLU A 71 3.09 7.07 9.11
CA GLU A 71 4.17 7.44 8.20
C GLU A 71 3.80 7.16 6.74
N CYS A 72 4.24 8.03 5.85
CA CYS A 72 4.23 7.82 4.40
C CYS A 72 5.67 7.46 3.99
N CYS A 73 5.86 6.27 3.46
CA CYS A 73 7.17 5.76 3.09
C CYS A 73 7.35 5.81 1.58
N HIS A 74 8.56 6.18 1.15
CA HIS A 74 8.97 6.23 -0.25
C HIS A 74 10.37 5.63 -0.41
N GLN A 75 10.82 5.51 -1.65
CA GLN A 75 12.18 5.10 -1.96
C GLN A 75 13.25 5.99 -1.31
N PRO A 76 14.32 5.39 -0.77
CA PRO A 76 15.41 6.10 -0.10
C PRO A 76 16.26 6.95 -1.06
N ALA A 77 17.12 7.80 -0.51
CA ALA A 77 17.92 8.76 -1.26
C ALA A 77 18.96 8.13 -2.22
N ASP A 78 19.35 6.88 -2.00
CA ASP A 78 20.17 6.08 -2.92
C ASP A 78 19.39 5.56 -4.14
N HIS A 79 18.06 5.73 -4.14
CA HIS A 79 17.14 5.40 -5.23
C HIS A 79 16.29 6.63 -5.62
N PRO A 80 16.92 7.70 -6.15
CA PRO A 80 16.22 8.97 -6.39
C PRO A 80 15.13 8.84 -7.46
N VAL A 81 14.04 9.60 -7.25
CA VAL A 81 12.99 9.79 -8.26
C VAL A 81 13.43 10.90 -9.22
N LEU A 82 13.42 10.58 -10.52
CA LEU A 82 13.68 11.54 -11.58
C LEU A 82 12.41 12.31 -11.91
N VAL A 83 12.46 13.64 -11.77
CA VAL A 83 11.32 14.53 -12.09
C VAL A 83 10.85 14.38 -13.55
N THR A 84 11.78 14.06 -14.46
CA THR A 84 11.50 13.88 -15.90
C THR A 84 11.07 12.46 -16.26
N MET A 85 11.05 11.52 -15.31
CA MET A 85 10.67 10.12 -15.52
C MET A 85 9.85 9.63 -14.32
N PRO A 86 8.53 9.90 -14.29
CA PRO A 86 7.65 9.51 -13.18
C PRO A 86 7.66 8.01 -12.87
N GLU A 87 7.98 7.16 -13.85
CA GLU A 87 8.12 5.71 -13.70
C GLU A 87 9.26 5.30 -12.77
N SER A 88 10.22 6.20 -12.52
CA SER A 88 11.28 6.00 -11.51
C SER A 88 10.73 5.96 -10.08
N GLU A 89 9.52 6.50 -9.84
CA GLU A 89 8.82 6.40 -8.56
C GLU A 89 7.94 5.15 -8.52
N TYR A 90 8.49 4.05 -8.01
CA TYR A 90 7.81 2.75 -8.03
C TYR A 90 7.56 2.17 -6.64
N LEU A 91 8.34 2.57 -5.62
CA LEU A 91 8.18 2.09 -4.26
C LEU A 91 7.36 3.09 -3.44
N ARG A 92 6.24 2.62 -2.93
CA ARG A 92 5.33 3.39 -2.07
C ARG A 92 4.91 2.54 -0.88
N GLY A 93 4.72 3.15 0.27
CA GLY A 93 4.22 2.45 1.45
C GLY A 93 3.59 3.36 2.48
N PHE A 94 2.83 2.74 3.38
CA PHE A 94 2.28 3.41 4.56
C PHE A 94 2.51 2.54 5.79
N ILE A 95 2.87 3.22 6.88
CA ILE A 95 2.79 2.65 8.23
C ILE A 95 1.51 3.18 8.84
N VAL A 96 0.61 2.27 9.21
CA VAL A 96 -0.70 2.60 9.78
C VAL A 96 -0.88 1.91 11.13
N ARG A 97 -1.61 2.57 12.03
CA ARG A 97 -2.08 1.97 13.29
C ARG A 97 -3.56 1.66 13.16
N ALA A 98 -3.95 0.44 13.52
CA ALA A 98 -5.36 0.02 13.59
C ALA A 98 -5.82 0.10 15.04
N GLU A 99 -6.93 0.81 15.28
CA GLU A 99 -7.62 0.82 16.58
C GLU A 99 -8.61 -0.36 16.64
#